data_AF-A0A645C324-F1
#
_entry.id   AF-A0A645C324-F1
#
_cell.length_a   1.000
_cell.length_b   1.000
_cell.length_c   1.000
_cell.angle_alpha   90.00
_cell.angle_beta   90.00
_cell.angle_gamma   90.00
#
_symmetry.space_group_name_H-M   'P 1'
#
loop_
_entity.id
_entity.type
_entity.pdbx_description
1 polymer ?
#
loop_
_entity_poly.entity_id
_entity_poly.type
_entity_poly.pdbx_seq_one_letter_code
_entity_poly.pdbx_strand_id
1 'polypeptide(L)' 'MLTGSIPLHQFQWPKIAPPAFIFGNEASGLDADFEKIGTPLIIPHSSHIDSLNLSIAVSIGLYHANTVRPHELDEES' A
#
# COMPACT_ATOMS: atom_id res chain seq x y z
N MET A 1 13.55 -1.82 -3.68
CA MET A 1 12.19 -1.35 -4.04
C MET A 1 11.76 -2.06 -5.31
N LEU A 2 10.48 -2.43 -5.43
CA LEU A 2 9.96 -3.13 -6.60
C LEU A 2 9.83 -2.18 -7.80
N THR A 3 10.17 -2.66 -8.99
CA THR A 3 10.18 -1.83 -10.22
C THR A 3 8.74 -1.49 -10.63
N GLY A 4 8.51 -0.25 -11.08
CA GLY A 4 7.17 0.17 -11.53
C GLY A 4 6.16 0.45 -10.42
N SER A 5 6.63 0.68 -9.19
CA SER A 5 5.75 1.01 -8.05
C SER A 5 4.93 2.28 -8.30
N ILE A 6 3.63 2.22 -7.99
CA ILE A 6 2.71 3.35 -8.09
C ILE A 6 2.73 4.14 -6.79
N PRO A 7 2.85 5.49 -6.81
CA PRO A 7 2.71 6.30 -5.61
C PRO A 7 1.36 6.06 -4.94
N LEU A 8 1.36 5.78 -3.63
CA LEU A 8 0.16 5.38 -2.89
C LEU A 8 -1.00 6.37 -3.05
N HIS A 9 -0.71 7.67 -3.04
CA HIS A 9 -1.72 8.73 -3.19
C HIS A 9 -2.35 8.82 -4.59
N GLN A 10 -1.75 8.15 -5.59
CA GLN A 10 -2.28 8.07 -6.96
C GLN A 10 -3.01 6.74 -7.19
N PHE A 11 -2.93 5.81 -6.25
CA PHE A 11 -3.54 4.50 -6.39
C PHE A 11 -5.04 4.55 -6.12
N GLN A 12 -5.82 3.91 -6.99
CA GLN A 12 -7.27 3.79 -6.86
C GLN A 12 -7.63 2.40 -6.36
N TRP A 13 -8.27 2.34 -5.19
CA TRP A 13 -8.68 1.07 -4.58
C TRP A 13 -9.84 0.42 -5.33
N PRO A 14 -9.77 -0.89 -5.65
CA PRO A 14 -10.91 -1.63 -6.14
C PRO A 14 -12.07 -1.64 -5.13
N LYS A 15 -13.32 -1.55 -5.62
CA LYS A 15 -14.51 -1.55 -4.75
C LYS A 15 -14.91 -2.95 -4.27
N ILE A 16 -14.56 -3.97 -5.05
CA ILE A 16 -15.19 -5.29 -5.04
C ILE A 16 -14.81 -6.14 -3.82
N ALA A 17 -13.67 -5.87 -3.17
CA ALA A 17 -13.21 -6.63 -2.00
C ALA A 17 -12.25 -5.82 -1.11
N PRO A 18 -12.15 -6.13 0.20
CA PRO A 18 -11.09 -5.61 1.05
C PRO A 18 -9.70 -5.93 0.47
N PRO A 19 -8.78 -4.95 0.40
CA PRO A 19 -7.42 -5.22 -0.07
C PRO A 19 -6.65 -6.07 0.94
N ALA A 20 -5.84 -6.99 0.42
CA ALA A 20 -4.77 -7.63 1.19
C ALA A 20 -3.48 -6.83 1.00
N PHE A 21 -2.76 -6.59 2.09
CA PHE A 21 -1.47 -5.92 2.04
C PHE A 21 -0.35 -6.92 2.30
N ILE A 22 0.70 -6.83 1.50
CA ILE A 22 1.92 -7.61 1.68
C ILE A 22 3.03 -6.60 1.95
N PHE A 23 3.69 -6.75 3.10
CA PHE A 23 4.83 -5.91 3.47
C PHE A 23 6.08 -6.75 3.60
N GLY A 24 7.21 -6.15 3.23
CA GLY A 24 8.52 -6.77 3.36
C GLY A 24 9.00 -6.74 4.80
N ASN A 25 9.94 -7.62 5.10
CA ASN A 25 10.68 -7.56 6.35
C ASN A 25 11.50 -6.26 6.43
N GLU A 26 11.71 -5.72 7.63
CA GLU A 26 12.45 -4.47 7.86
C GLU A 26 13.89 -4.52 7.34
N ALA A 27 14.56 -5.66 7.48
CA ALA A 27 15.96 -5.82 7.12
C ALA A 27 16.14 -6.21 5.65
N SER A 28 15.28 -7.08 5.12
CA SER A 28 15.44 -7.66 3.78
C SER A 28 14.44 -7.19 2.73
N GLY A 29 13.38 -6.47 3.12
CA GLY A 29 12.33 -6.02 2.20
C GLY A 29 11.46 -7.15 1.65
N LEU A 30 10.83 -6.89 0.49
CA LEU A 30 10.09 -7.88 -0.29
C LEU A 30 11.00 -8.47 -1.38
N ASP A 31 10.86 -9.78 -1.58
CA ASP A 31 11.49 -10.46 -2.72
C ASP A 31 10.88 -9.96 -4.05
N ALA A 32 11.68 -9.98 -5.12
CA ALA A 32 11.26 -9.60 -6.46
C ALA A 32 10.12 -10.49 -6.98
N ASP A 33 9.99 -11.73 -6.49
CA ASP A 33 8.87 -12.60 -6.88
C ASP A 33 7.49 -12.05 -6.49
N PHE A 34 7.42 -11.13 -5.52
CA PHE A 34 6.18 -10.44 -5.16
C PHE A 34 5.69 -9.45 -6.22
N GLU A 35 6.52 -9.05 -7.19
CA GLU A 35 6.10 -8.23 -8.35
C GLU A 35 4.99 -8.91 -9.17
N LYS A 36 4.85 -10.24 -9.07
CA LYS A 36 3.86 -11.03 -9.82
C LYS A 36 2.56 -11.27 -9.06
N ILE A 37 2.50 -10.94 -7.76
CA ILE A 37 1.42 -11.36 -6.86
C ILE A 37 0.39 -10.24 -6.62
N GLY A 38 0.73 -8.99 -6.97
CA GLY A 38 -0.17 -7.86 -6.78
C GLY A 38 0.30 -6.57 -7.43
N THR A 39 -0.22 -5.44 -6.96
CA THR A 39 0.20 -4.12 -7.43
C THR A 39 1.26 -3.55 -6.49
N PRO A 40 2.50 -3.30 -6.96
CA PRO A 40 3.52 -2.68 -6.13
C PRO A 40 3.17 -1.20 -5.87
N LEU A 41 3.11 -0.83 -4.60
CA LEU A 41 2.82 0.55 -4.17
C LEU A 41 4.01 1.12 -3.40
N ILE A 42 4.26 2.42 -3.56
CA ILE A 42 5.29 3.15 -2.83
C ILE A 42 4.68 4.31 -2.04
N ILE A 43 5.04 4.43 -0.77
CA ILE A 43 4.75 5.63 0.03
C ILE A 43 5.81 6.66 -0.32
N PRO A 44 5.48 7.80 -0.96
CA PRO A 44 6.48 8.81 -1.28
C PRO A 44 7.11 9.37 0.00
N HIS A 45 8.43 9.45 0.02
CA HIS A 45 9.22 10.03 1.09
C HIS A 45 10.45 10.72 0.51
N SER A 46 11.13 11.54 1.31
CA SER A 46 12.34 12.22 0.86
C SER A 46 13.47 11.22 0.63
N SER A 47 14.37 11.52 -0.30
CA SER A 47 15.59 10.72 -0.54
C SER A 47 16.63 10.78 0.60
N HIS A 48 16.36 11.49 1.70
CA HIS A 48 17.23 11.51 2.88
C HIS A 48 17.08 10.27 3.76
N ILE A 49 16.04 9.47 3.53
CA ILE A 49 15.80 8.19 4.20
C ILE A 49 15.56 7.12 3.13
N ASP A 50 16.04 5.91 3.39
CA ASP A 50 15.87 4.79 2.45
C ASP A 50 14.46 4.15 2.56
N SER A 51 13.90 4.16 3.77
CA SER A 51 12.58 3.61 4.04
C SER A 51 11.99 4.16 5.35
N LEU A 52 10.66 4.01 5.48
CA LEU A 52 9.97 4.21 6.75
C LEU A 52 10.06 2.93 7.59
N ASN A 53 9.91 3.07 8.91
CA ASN A 53 9.70 1.90 9.77
C ASN A 53 8.46 1.12 9.30
N LEU A 54 8.53 -0.21 9.34
CA LEU A 54 7.45 -1.07 8.86
C LEU A 54 6.10 -0.75 9.51
N SER A 55 6.07 -0.52 10.83
CA SER A 55 4.82 -0.18 11.52
C SER A 55 4.16 1.11 11.00
N ILE A 56 4.98 2.09 10.59
CA ILE A 56 4.50 3.34 10.00
C ILE A 56 4.01 3.09 8.57
N ALA A 57 4.73 2.30 7.77
CA ALA A 57 4.30 1.93 6.43
C ALA A 57 2.96 1.18 6.44
N VAL A 58 2.79 0.24 7.37
CA VAL A 58 1.52 -0.47 7.61
C VAL A 58 0.40 0.50 7.97
N SER A 59 0.65 1.39 8.94
CA SER A 59 -0.34 2.36 9.40
C SER A 59 -0.82 3.29 8.29
N ILE A 60 0.10 3.80 7.47
CA ILE A 60 -0.22 4.65 6.32
C ILE A 60 -1.06 3.89 5.28
N GLY A 61 -0.66 2.65 4.94
CA GLY A 61 -1.39 1.83 3.97
C GLY A 61 -2.83 1.55 4.40
N LEU A 62 -3.01 1.14 5.65
CA LEU A 62 -4.33 0.86 6.22
C LEU A 62 -5.20 2.11 6.30
N TYR A 63 -4.65 3.22 6.78
CA TYR A 63 -5.38 4.49 6.86
C TYR A 63 -5.83 4.96 5.47
N HIS A 64 -4.91 4.95 4.49
CA HIS A 64 -5.22 5.37 3.13
C HIS A 64 -6.33 4.52 2.49
N ALA A 65 -6.28 3.20 2.64
CA ALA A 65 -7.34 2.32 2.13
C ALA A 65 -8.67 2.53 2.85
N ASN A 66 -8.67 2.80 4.16
CA ASN A 66 -9.92 2.98 4.89
C ASN A 66 -10.57 4.35 4.62
N THR A 67 -9.76 5.41 4.44
CA THR A 67 -10.28 6.77 4.25
C THR A 67 -10.65 7.08 2.80
N VAL A 68 -9.94 6.51 1.82
CA VAL A 68 -10.12 6.85 0.40
C VAL A 68 -10.99 5.83 -0.34
N ARG A 69 -11.13 4.60 0.19
CA ARG A 69 -12.02 3.62 -0.44
C ARG A 69 -13.47 4.12 -0.30
N PRO A 70 -14.21 4.24 -1.42
CA PRO A 70 -15.63 4.55 -1.33
C PRO A 70 -16.33 3.45 -0.55
N HIS A 71 -17.00 3.83 0.53
CA HIS A 71 -17.67 2.92 1.44
C HIS A 71 -18.99 2.49 0.82
N GLU A 72 -19.22 1.19 0.65
CA GLU A 72 -20.51 0.67 0.13
C GLU A 72 -21.61 0.63 1.21
N LEU A 73 -21.33 0.98 2.48
CA LEU A 73 -22.32 0.86 3.56
C LEU A 73 -23.28 2.06 3.71
N ASP A 74 -23.35 2.96 2.72
CA ASP A 74 -24.23 4.14 2.77
C ASP A 74 -25.48 4.00 1.88
N GLU A 75 -25.71 2.86 1.21
CA GLU A 75 -26.90 2.62 0.35
C GLU A 75 -28.02 1.78 1.01
N GLU A 76 -27.97 1.51 2.31
CA GLU A 76 -29.12 1.00 3.08
C GLU A 76 -29.45 1.98 4.24
N SER A 77 -30.30 2.98 3.95
CA SER A 77 -31.07 3.76 4.94
C SER A 77 -32.39 4.22 4.35
#